data_AF-A0A3D0V5F4-F1
#
_entry.id   AF-A0A3D0V5F4-F1
#
_cell.length_a   1.000
_cell.length_b   1.000
_cell.length_c   1.000
_cell.angle_alpha   90.00
_cell.angle_beta   90.00
_cell.angle_gamma   90.00
#
_symmetry.space_group_name_H-M   'P 1'
#
loop_
_entity.id
_entity.type
_entity.pdbx_description
1 polymer ?
#
loop_
_entity_poly.entity_id
_entity_poly.type
_entity_poly.pdbx_seq_one_letter_code
_entity_poly.pdbx_strand_id
1 'polypeptide(L)'
;MQITLTTFNADSFSSLNGHEEILLAKEGIYYTILCDQKKVGVVGYLPAAFPNNSGFVQIVLSPEYRGRGIVKIAEELLAQKHHLHTLFATIKKENIASIRAHKKIGFTLIDQKQIKELRTSGFLKKNEIRLEKCFIMNLPYLQKLNDHGPLVIWIVDGTFIRGTIDEEFTNFGQHYRFPFIPENELWIEEEKDKSEIPYFIEHLLVEHRLMKKGTPYDQAIDKADRAERNLRRQSGYLEKMTRHGTQLPDQSQVHESLWKKLENGVSVWIVDGKKVRDLFDIDFTEGGHDHVYEFVPEKEVWIDNDVPQEERMFVLLHELHERNRMGDGWPYSKAHAESSKLEYQYRHQVDEVHDALEKEGWA
;
A
#
# COMPACT_ATOMS: atom_id res chain seq x y z
N MET A 1 -18.54 -6.94 16.12
CA MET A 1 -17.35 -7.39 16.86
C MET A 1 -16.15 -6.86 16.11
N GLN A 2 -15.62 -5.73 16.56
CA GLN A 2 -14.46 -5.09 15.96
C GLN A 2 -13.21 -5.57 16.69
N ILE A 3 -12.25 -6.15 15.96
CA ILE A 3 -10.97 -6.62 16.51
C ILE A 3 -9.86 -5.73 15.96
N THR A 4 -9.01 -5.22 16.85
CA THR A 4 -7.85 -4.40 16.47
C THR A 4 -6.60 -4.82 17.26
N LEU A 5 -5.43 -4.51 16.72
CA LEU A 5 -4.14 -4.71 17.38
C LEU A 5 -3.58 -3.35 17.81
N THR A 6 -3.26 -3.22 19.10
CA THR A 6 -2.61 -2.02 19.64
C THR A 6 -1.23 -2.37 20.22
N THR A 7 -0.43 -1.34 20.52
CA THR A 7 0.89 -1.48 21.13
C THR A 7 0.84 -2.41 22.32
N PHE A 8 1.81 -3.33 22.39
CA PHE A 8 1.89 -4.30 23.46
C PHE A 8 1.96 -3.63 24.83
N ASN A 9 1.12 -4.09 25.75
CA ASN A 9 1.08 -3.65 27.13
C ASN A 9 1.45 -4.81 28.06
N ALA A 10 2.64 -4.74 28.65
CA ALA A 10 3.18 -5.80 29.52
C ALA A 10 2.32 -6.03 30.78
N ASP A 11 1.86 -4.96 31.43
CA ASP A 11 1.01 -5.06 32.63
C ASP A 11 -0.30 -5.79 32.33
N SER A 12 -0.89 -5.47 31.17
CA SER A 12 -2.09 -6.14 30.69
C SER A 12 -1.82 -7.61 30.41
N PHE A 13 -0.68 -7.95 29.80
CA PHE A 13 -0.30 -9.33 29.54
C PHE A 13 -0.17 -10.13 30.83
N SER A 14 0.50 -9.59 31.84
CA SER A 14 0.64 -10.24 33.15
C SER A 14 -0.69 -10.45 33.88
N SER A 15 -1.72 -9.67 33.56
CA SER A 15 -3.07 -9.84 34.11
C SER A 15 -3.93 -10.90 33.40
N LEU A 16 -3.49 -11.40 32.23
CA LEU A 16 -4.25 -12.38 31.45
C LEU A 16 -4.12 -13.79 32.06
N ASN A 17 -5.24 -14.48 32.22
CA ASN A 17 -5.23 -15.90 32.57
C ASN A 17 -4.65 -16.73 31.42
N GLY A 18 -3.60 -17.52 31.70
CA GLY A 18 -2.91 -18.32 30.69
C GLY A 18 -1.70 -17.64 30.05
N HIS A 19 -1.30 -16.45 30.52
CA HIS A 19 -0.12 -15.75 30.00
C HIS A 19 1.17 -16.57 30.15
N GLU A 20 1.22 -17.47 31.14
CA GLU A 20 2.31 -18.42 31.36
C GLU A 20 2.54 -19.39 30.20
N GLU A 21 1.56 -19.54 29.29
CA GLU A 21 1.70 -20.33 28.07
C GLU A 21 2.53 -19.62 27.00
N ILE A 22 2.73 -18.31 27.11
CA ILE A 22 3.56 -17.52 26.18
C ILE A 22 4.85 -17.11 26.87
N LEU A 23 5.95 -17.52 26.25
CA LEU A 23 7.28 -16.99 26.56
C LEU A 23 7.56 -15.82 25.63
N LEU A 24 7.50 -14.60 26.17
CA LEU A 24 7.92 -13.39 25.45
C LEU A 24 9.43 -13.44 25.22
N ALA A 25 9.85 -13.52 23.97
CA ALA A 25 11.26 -13.42 23.63
C ALA A 25 11.63 -11.97 23.34
N LYS A 26 12.90 -11.63 23.57
CA LYS A 26 13.44 -10.28 23.32
C LYS A 26 13.29 -9.84 21.85
N GLU A 27 13.45 -10.78 20.92
CA GLU A 27 13.33 -10.56 19.46
C GLU A 27 11.88 -10.65 18.96
N GLY A 28 10.92 -10.93 19.85
CA GLY A 28 9.53 -11.11 19.46
C GLY A 28 8.79 -9.79 19.29
N ILE A 29 7.85 -9.77 18.35
CA ILE A 29 6.98 -8.63 18.09
C ILE A 29 5.59 -8.99 18.58
N TYR A 30 5.04 -8.17 19.48
CA TYR A 30 3.80 -8.46 20.20
C TYR A 30 2.82 -7.29 20.12
N TYR A 31 1.54 -7.62 20.24
CA TYR A 31 0.42 -6.69 20.26
C TYR A 31 -0.63 -7.10 21.29
N THR A 32 -1.29 -6.11 21.88
CA THR A 32 -2.50 -6.34 22.66
C THR A 32 -3.70 -6.40 21.71
N ILE A 33 -4.52 -7.45 21.86
CA ILE A 33 -5.74 -7.64 21.08
C ILE A 33 -6.88 -6.90 21.80
N LEU A 34 -7.56 -6.01 21.07
CA LEU A 34 -8.78 -5.35 21.52
C LEU A 34 -9.99 -5.97 20.80
N CYS A 35 -11.07 -6.21 21.54
CA CYS A 35 -12.39 -6.56 21.01
C CYS A 35 -13.39 -5.56 21.52
N ASP A 36 -13.97 -4.76 20.62
CA ASP A 36 -14.88 -3.66 20.97
C ASP A 36 -14.28 -2.77 22.09
N GLN A 37 -13.03 -2.34 21.89
CA GLN A 37 -12.20 -1.53 22.82
C GLN A 37 -11.79 -2.20 24.15
N LYS A 38 -12.18 -3.46 24.40
CA LYS A 38 -11.76 -4.21 25.59
C LYS A 38 -10.53 -5.05 25.30
N LYS A 39 -9.57 -5.08 26.21
CA LYS A 39 -8.38 -5.95 26.12
C LYS A 39 -8.80 -7.40 26.32
N VAL A 40 -8.56 -8.25 25.33
CA VAL A 40 -9.01 -9.65 25.36
C VAL A 40 -7.88 -10.67 25.29
N GLY A 41 -6.69 -10.23 24.90
CA GLY A 41 -5.54 -11.11 24.78
C GLY A 41 -4.30 -10.44 24.21
N VAL A 42 -3.33 -11.27 23.84
CA VAL A 42 -2.07 -10.86 23.19
C VAL A 42 -1.80 -11.80 22.02
N VAL A 43 -1.35 -11.22 20.90
CA VAL A 43 -0.84 -11.94 19.74
C VAL A 43 0.54 -11.40 19.42
N GLY A 44 1.45 -12.26 18.97
CA GLY A 44 2.74 -11.84 18.46
C GLY A 44 3.39 -12.95 17.65
N TYR A 45 4.59 -12.67 17.17
CA TYR A 45 5.41 -13.67 16.52
C TYR A 45 6.90 -13.50 16.81
N LEU A 46 7.62 -14.60 16.68
CA LEU A 46 9.07 -14.62 16.63
C LEU A 46 9.49 -14.69 15.15
N PRO A 47 10.26 -13.72 14.62
CA PRO A 47 10.75 -13.79 13.25
C PRO A 47 11.51 -15.08 12.98
N ALA A 48 11.22 -15.74 11.86
CA ALA A 48 11.98 -16.89 11.40
C ALA A 48 13.16 -16.41 10.55
N ALA A 49 14.33 -17.04 10.70
CA ALA A 49 15.49 -16.72 9.86
C ALA A 49 15.29 -17.16 8.39
N PHE A 50 14.46 -18.18 8.15
CA PHE A 50 14.10 -18.65 6.83
C PHE A 50 12.78 -19.47 6.89
N PRO A 51 11.87 -19.35 5.91
CA PRO A 51 11.90 -18.38 4.80
C PRO A 51 11.71 -16.93 5.28
N ASN A 52 12.12 -15.95 4.47
CA ASN A 52 11.88 -14.53 4.76
C ASN A 52 10.39 -14.27 4.94
N ASN A 53 10.04 -13.20 5.65
CA ASN A 53 8.64 -12.82 5.93
C ASN A 53 7.84 -13.96 6.58
N SER A 54 8.49 -14.71 7.47
CA SER A 54 7.84 -15.79 8.21
C SER A 54 8.04 -15.65 9.70
N GLY A 55 7.11 -16.18 10.47
CA GLY A 55 7.08 -15.98 11.91
C GLY A 55 6.49 -17.15 12.67
N PHE A 56 6.95 -17.36 13.90
CA PHE A 56 6.36 -18.33 14.81
C PHE A 56 5.33 -17.62 15.66
N VAL A 57 4.05 -17.86 15.40
CA VAL A 57 2.96 -17.17 16.09
C VAL A 57 2.85 -17.63 17.55
N GLN A 58 2.56 -16.67 18.42
CA GLN A 58 2.24 -16.86 19.82
C GLN A 58 0.94 -16.09 20.11
N ILE A 59 -0.07 -16.75 20.65
CA ILE A 59 -1.35 -16.11 20.93
C ILE A 59 -1.99 -16.65 22.22
N VAL A 60 -2.49 -15.74 23.05
CA VAL A 60 -3.23 -16.04 24.27
C VAL A 60 -4.47 -15.18 24.31
N LEU A 61 -5.60 -15.80 24.65
CA LEU A 61 -6.88 -15.14 24.83
C LEU A 61 -7.44 -15.48 26.21
N SER A 62 -8.04 -14.48 26.84
CA SER A 62 -8.82 -14.68 28.06
C SER A 62 -9.92 -15.74 27.81
N PRO A 63 -10.14 -16.68 28.75
CA PRO A 63 -11.02 -17.84 28.55
C PRO A 63 -12.41 -17.50 27.98
N GLU A 64 -13.02 -16.42 28.43
CA GLU A 64 -14.37 -15.96 28.06
C GLU A 64 -14.49 -15.44 26.62
N TYR A 65 -13.35 -15.17 25.96
CA TYR A 65 -13.27 -14.71 24.56
C TYR A 65 -12.86 -15.83 23.58
N ARG A 66 -12.55 -17.03 24.07
CA ARG A 66 -12.20 -18.18 23.23
C ARG A 66 -13.40 -18.64 22.40
N GLY A 67 -13.13 -19.20 21.23
CA GLY A 67 -14.17 -19.73 20.32
C GLY A 67 -14.95 -18.68 19.52
N ARG A 68 -14.68 -17.39 19.70
CA ARG A 68 -15.37 -16.28 19.01
C ARG A 68 -14.76 -15.87 17.66
N GLY A 69 -13.80 -16.65 17.14
CA GLY A 69 -13.11 -16.33 15.89
C GLY A 69 -11.98 -15.28 16.01
N ILE A 70 -11.72 -14.75 17.20
CA ILE A 70 -10.72 -13.70 17.45
C ILE A 70 -9.31 -14.11 17.00
N VAL A 71 -8.92 -15.39 17.21
CA VAL A 71 -7.62 -15.92 16.78
C VAL A 71 -7.42 -15.70 15.27
N LYS A 72 -8.42 -16.02 14.45
CA LYS A 72 -8.34 -15.87 12.98
C LYS A 72 -7.99 -14.42 12.60
N ILE A 73 -8.79 -13.50 13.13
CA ILE A 73 -8.69 -12.07 12.79
C ILE A 73 -7.37 -11.50 13.33
N ALA A 74 -6.98 -11.84 14.56
CA ALA A 74 -5.74 -11.36 15.16
C ALA A 74 -4.50 -11.81 14.39
N GLU A 75 -4.45 -13.06 13.92
CA GLU A 75 -3.33 -13.58 13.13
C GLU A 75 -3.33 -13.04 11.70
N GLU A 76 -4.50 -12.80 11.09
CA GLU A 76 -4.62 -12.13 9.79
C GLU A 76 -4.12 -10.69 9.86
N LEU A 77 -4.54 -9.94 10.88
CA LEU A 77 -4.02 -8.59 11.15
C LEU A 77 -2.52 -8.59 11.43
N LEU A 78 -2.02 -9.59 12.16
CA LEU A 78 -0.58 -9.73 12.42
C LEU A 78 0.19 -9.98 11.13
N ALA A 79 -0.30 -10.90 10.29
CA ALA A 79 0.33 -11.24 9.03
C ALA A 79 0.33 -10.05 8.07
N GLN A 80 -0.80 -9.35 7.91
CA GLN A 80 -0.90 -8.15 7.10
C GLN A 80 0.06 -7.06 7.58
N LYS A 81 0.02 -6.73 8.87
CA LYS A 81 0.83 -5.65 9.48
C LYS A 81 2.35 -5.86 9.35
N HIS A 82 2.78 -7.11 9.22
CA HIS A 82 4.20 -7.47 9.13
C HIS A 82 4.57 -8.14 7.81
N HIS A 83 3.68 -8.05 6.82
CA HIS A 83 3.81 -8.67 5.51
C HIS A 83 4.24 -10.15 5.57
N LEU A 84 3.73 -10.90 6.55
CA LEU A 84 4.12 -12.29 6.77
C LEU A 84 3.45 -13.19 5.73
N HIS A 85 4.28 -13.86 4.93
CA HIS A 85 3.82 -14.88 3.98
C HIS A 85 3.43 -16.17 4.70
N THR A 86 4.14 -16.52 5.77
CA THR A 86 3.90 -17.77 6.49
C THR A 86 3.94 -17.56 7.99
N LEU A 87 2.88 -17.99 8.69
CA LEU A 87 2.91 -18.19 10.13
C LEU A 87 3.07 -19.66 10.47
N PHE A 88 3.95 -19.92 11.42
CA PHE A 88 4.22 -21.23 12.00
C PHE A 88 3.66 -21.29 13.41
N ALA A 89 2.94 -22.37 13.74
CA ALA A 89 2.50 -22.65 15.11
C ALA A 89 3.15 -23.93 15.63
N THR A 90 3.88 -23.85 16.75
CA THR A 90 4.40 -25.04 17.45
C THR A 90 3.50 -25.36 18.62
N ILE A 91 2.87 -26.53 18.57
CA ILE A 91 1.84 -26.90 19.54
C ILE A 91 2.17 -28.27 20.12
N LYS A 92 2.04 -28.43 21.43
CA LYS A 92 2.12 -29.74 22.09
C LYS A 92 1.00 -30.66 21.57
N LYS A 93 1.32 -31.93 21.29
CA LYS A 93 0.38 -32.92 20.72
C LYS A 93 -0.86 -33.12 21.57
N GLU A 94 -0.72 -33.00 22.88
CA GLU A 94 -1.81 -33.11 23.84
C GLU A 94 -2.77 -31.91 23.83
N ASN A 95 -2.36 -30.74 23.30
CA ASN A 95 -3.22 -29.56 23.21
C ASN A 95 -4.13 -29.61 21.96
N ILE A 96 -5.04 -30.58 21.96
CA ILE A 96 -5.98 -30.84 20.86
C ILE A 96 -6.85 -29.61 20.54
N ALA A 97 -7.19 -28.81 21.55
CA ALA A 97 -7.99 -27.60 21.38
C ALA A 97 -7.26 -26.56 20.50
N SER A 98 -6.00 -26.26 20.81
CA SER A 98 -5.19 -25.32 20.03
C SER A 98 -4.95 -25.84 18.60
N ILE A 99 -4.66 -27.13 18.43
CA ILE A 99 -4.49 -27.76 17.11
C ILE A 99 -5.75 -27.59 16.25
N ARG A 100 -6.93 -27.85 16.83
CA ARG A 100 -8.21 -27.68 16.12
C ARG A 100 -8.50 -26.21 15.80
N ALA A 101 -8.20 -25.29 16.71
CA ALA A 101 -8.38 -23.86 16.50
C ALA A 101 -7.55 -23.37 15.30
N HIS A 102 -6.26 -23.70 15.24
CA HIS A 102 -5.37 -23.33 14.14
C HIS A 102 -5.80 -23.98 12.82
N LYS A 103 -6.12 -25.28 12.83
CA LYS A 103 -6.62 -25.96 11.61
C LYS A 103 -7.91 -25.34 11.07
N LYS A 104 -8.82 -24.91 11.95
CA LYS A 104 -10.08 -24.26 11.55
C LYS A 104 -9.86 -22.94 10.80
N ILE A 105 -8.73 -22.27 11.03
CA ILE A 105 -8.42 -20.96 10.45
C ILE A 105 -7.39 -21.05 9.32
N GLY A 106 -7.14 -22.25 8.79
CA GLY A 106 -6.34 -22.49 7.59
C GLY A 106 -4.93 -23.03 7.83
N PHE A 107 -4.53 -23.31 9.07
CA PHE A 107 -3.24 -23.96 9.29
C PHE A 107 -3.28 -25.43 8.85
N THR A 108 -2.24 -25.85 8.13
CA THR A 108 -1.99 -27.21 7.71
C THR A 108 -0.79 -27.79 8.46
N LEU A 109 -0.65 -29.11 8.46
CA LEU A 109 0.54 -29.76 9.00
C LEU A 109 1.65 -29.64 7.95
N ILE A 110 2.85 -29.20 8.36
CA ILE A 110 4.02 -29.21 7.49
C ILE A 110 4.37 -30.64 7.04
N ASP A 111 5.11 -30.78 5.95
CA ASP A 111 5.38 -32.10 5.38
C ASP A 111 6.17 -33.02 6.34
N GLN A 112 5.97 -34.35 6.20
CA GLN A 112 6.57 -35.33 7.10
C GLN A 112 8.11 -35.36 7.04
N LYS A 113 8.70 -35.00 5.89
CA LYS A 113 10.15 -34.95 5.72
C LYS A 113 10.70 -33.78 6.53
N GLN A 114 10.11 -32.59 6.42
CA GLN A 114 10.44 -31.43 7.24
C GLN A 114 10.27 -31.70 8.74
N ILE A 115 9.17 -32.36 9.17
CA ILE A 115 9.00 -32.75 10.58
C ILE A 115 10.16 -33.62 11.08
N LYS A 116 10.59 -34.59 10.27
CA LYS A 116 11.71 -35.48 10.63
C LYS A 116 13.02 -34.72 10.73
N GLU A 117 13.28 -33.80 9.81
CA GLU A 117 14.47 -32.94 9.80
C GLU A 117 14.48 -32.00 11.02
N LEU A 118 13.37 -31.34 11.33
CA LEU A 118 13.22 -30.48 12.51
C LEU A 118 13.42 -31.25 13.83
N ARG A 119 12.96 -32.50 13.91
CA ARG A 119 13.20 -33.36 15.08
C ARG A 119 14.65 -33.78 15.21
N THR A 120 15.29 -34.11 14.08
CA THR A 120 16.70 -34.56 14.06
C THR A 120 17.65 -33.42 14.45
N SER A 121 17.30 -32.18 14.05
CA SER A 121 18.05 -30.96 14.37
C SER A 121 17.72 -30.36 15.75
N GLY A 122 16.73 -30.90 16.47
CA GLY A 122 16.34 -30.43 17.80
C GLY A 122 15.41 -29.22 17.82
N PHE A 123 14.97 -28.72 16.66
CA PHE A 123 14.04 -27.57 16.56
C PHE A 123 12.57 -27.93 16.81
N LEU A 124 12.24 -29.22 16.88
CA LEU A 124 10.89 -29.69 17.21
C LEU A 124 10.96 -30.90 18.14
N LYS A 125 10.31 -30.84 19.30
CA LYS A 125 10.33 -31.97 20.25
C LYS A 125 9.44 -33.12 19.79
N LYS A 126 9.67 -34.32 20.35
CA LYS A 126 8.89 -35.52 20.02
C LYS A 126 7.40 -35.37 20.35
N ASN A 127 7.06 -34.61 21.39
CA ASN A 127 5.69 -34.31 21.82
C ASN A 127 5.10 -33.06 21.17
N GLU A 128 5.78 -32.43 20.21
CA GLU A 128 5.28 -31.24 19.50
C GLU A 128 4.90 -31.58 18.06
N ILE A 129 4.01 -30.75 17.52
CA ILE A 129 3.73 -30.64 16.09
C ILE A 129 4.01 -29.22 15.63
N ARG A 130 4.29 -29.09 14.33
CA ARG A 130 4.39 -27.82 13.63
C ARG A 130 3.25 -27.72 12.64
N LEU A 131 2.50 -26.64 12.72
CA LEU A 131 1.54 -26.25 11.70
C LEU A 131 2.06 -25.01 10.97
N GLU A 132 1.64 -24.82 9.73
CA GLU A 132 1.89 -23.62 8.95
C GLU A 132 0.59 -23.09 8.35
N LYS A 133 0.47 -21.78 8.24
CA LYS A 133 -0.55 -21.12 7.41
C LYS A 133 0.19 -20.20 6.46
N CYS A 134 0.09 -20.52 5.18
CA CYS A 134 0.52 -19.62 4.13
C CYS A 134 -0.59 -18.59 3.94
N PHE A 135 -0.25 -17.33 4.15
CA PHE A 135 -1.08 -16.24 3.69
C PHE A 135 -0.75 -16.09 2.21
N ILE A 136 -1.75 -16.35 1.37
CA ILE A 136 -1.76 -15.73 0.05
C ILE A 136 -2.04 -14.26 0.36
N MET A 137 -1.01 -13.54 0.78
CA MET A 137 -1.05 -12.10 0.57
C MET A 137 -1.17 -11.99 -0.95
N ASN A 138 -2.19 -11.28 -1.43
CA ASN A 138 -2.16 -10.83 -2.82
C ASN A 138 -0.87 -10.02 -2.90
N LEU A 139 0.20 -10.63 -3.38
CA LEU A 139 1.36 -9.85 -3.72
C LEU A 139 0.89 -8.84 -4.76
N PRO A 140 1.45 -7.64 -4.77
CA PRO A 140 0.98 -6.60 -5.67
C PRO A 140 1.12 -7.01 -7.15
N TYR A 141 1.84 -8.08 -7.48
CA TYR A 141 2.03 -8.58 -8.84
C TYR A 141 0.73 -9.03 -9.52
N LEU A 142 0.36 -8.32 -10.58
CA LEU A 142 -0.70 -8.72 -11.51
C LEU A 142 -0.14 -9.45 -12.73
N GLN A 143 0.91 -8.89 -13.34
CA GLN A 143 1.48 -9.43 -14.57
C GLN A 143 2.98 -9.13 -14.70
N LYS A 144 3.79 -10.13 -15.07
CA LYS A 144 5.17 -9.89 -15.52
C LYS A 144 5.14 -9.33 -16.94
N LEU A 145 5.70 -8.14 -17.17
CA LEU A 145 5.80 -7.57 -18.52
C LEU A 145 6.97 -8.15 -19.30
N ASN A 146 8.19 -7.92 -18.82
CA ASN A 146 9.42 -8.34 -19.47
C ASN A 146 10.62 -8.32 -18.51
N ASP A 147 11.76 -8.79 -19.01
CA ASP A 147 13.06 -8.67 -18.37
C ASP A 147 13.91 -7.63 -19.13
N HIS A 148 14.62 -6.77 -18.41
CA HIS A 148 15.57 -5.81 -18.97
C HIS A 148 16.96 -6.01 -18.33
N GLY A 149 17.70 -7.00 -18.84
CA GLY A 149 18.95 -7.44 -18.24
C GLY A 149 18.70 -8.11 -16.90
N PRO A 150 19.25 -7.61 -15.77
CA PRO A 150 18.99 -8.16 -14.44
C PRO A 150 17.68 -7.66 -13.82
N LEU A 151 17.00 -6.69 -14.44
CA LEU A 151 15.77 -6.10 -13.92
C LEU A 151 14.55 -6.83 -14.46
N VAL A 152 13.54 -6.97 -13.61
CA VAL A 152 12.22 -7.50 -13.97
C VAL A 152 11.19 -6.39 -13.86
N ILE A 153 10.32 -6.25 -14.87
CA ILE A 153 9.26 -5.25 -14.89
C ILE A 153 7.92 -5.93 -14.63
N TRP A 154 7.18 -5.42 -13.66
CA TRP A 154 5.88 -5.93 -13.22
C TRP A 154 4.79 -4.88 -13.39
N ILE A 155 3.62 -5.31 -13.89
CA ILE A 155 2.36 -4.63 -13.60
C ILE A 155 1.90 -5.04 -12.20
N VAL A 156 1.52 -4.05 -11.40
CA VAL A 156 1.10 -4.22 -10.02
C VAL A 156 -0.27 -3.61 -9.71
N ASP A 157 -0.89 -4.11 -8.66
CA ASP A 157 -2.11 -3.60 -8.04
C ASP A 157 -1.77 -2.39 -7.15
N GLY A 158 -1.88 -1.19 -7.72
CA GLY A 158 -1.60 0.07 -7.03
C GLY A 158 -2.53 0.29 -5.83
N THR A 159 -3.82 -0.06 -5.98
CA THR A 159 -4.82 0.01 -4.90
C THR A 159 -4.40 -0.83 -3.70
N PHE A 160 -3.91 -2.05 -3.93
CA PHE A 160 -3.37 -2.89 -2.87
C PHE A 160 -2.16 -2.27 -2.19
N ILE A 161 -1.22 -1.71 -2.95
CA ILE A 161 0.00 -1.09 -2.40
C ILE A 161 -0.38 0.10 -1.52
N ARG A 162 -1.18 1.06 -2.01
CA ARG A 162 -1.62 2.23 -1.25
C ARG A 162 -2.45 1.87 -0.02
N GLY A 163 -3.27 0.84 -0.12
CA GLY A 163 -4.11 0.39 1.00
C GLY A 163 -3.37 -0.44 2.06
N THR A 164 -2.18 -0.99 1.77
CA THR A 164 -1.57 -1.99 2.67
C THR A 164 -0.08 -1.87 2.90
N ILE A 165 0.68 -1.25 1.99
CA ILE A 165 2.15 -1.17 2.02
C ILE A 165 2.58 0.28 2.22
N ASP A 166 2.20 1.18 1.31
CA ASP A 166 2.68 2.57 1.27
C ASP A 166 1.69 3.44 0.47
N GLU A 167 1.08 4.42 1.14
CA GLU A 167 0.09 5.33 0.56
C GLU A 167 0.63 6.26 -0.53
N GLU A 168 1.94 6.47 -0.58
CA GLU A 168 2.59 7.38 -1.54
C GLU A 168 2.98 6.70 -2.85
N PHE A 169 2.58 5.43 -3.05
CA PHE A 169 2.81 4.73 -4.32
C PHE A 169 1.85 5.25 -5.39
N THR A 170 2.41 5.89 -6.43
CA THR A 170 1.66 6.43 -7.58
C THR A 170 1.68 5.44 -8.76
N ASN A 171 1.69 5.93 -10.01
CA ASN A 171 1.67 5.12 -11.23
C ASN A 171 2.85 4.14 -11.40
N PHE A 172 4.01 4.41 -10.79
CA PHE A 172 5.17 3.51 -10.87
C PHE A 172 6.21 3.75 -9.77
N GLY A 173 7.10 2.76 -9.58
CA GLY A 173 8.16 2.85 -8.58
C GLY A 173 9.30 1.86 -8.73
N GLN A 174 10.39 2.12 -8.01
CA GLN A 174 11.57 1.26 -7.92
C GLN A 174 12.22 1.32 -6.54
N HIS A 175 13.07 0.33 -6.23
CA HIS A 175 13.67 0.08 -4.92
C HIS A 175 14.29 1.28 -4.19
N TYR A 176 15.00 2.15 -4.90
CA TYR A 176 15.71 3.27 -4.29
C TYR A 176 14.76 4.39 -3.85
N ARG A 177 13.56 4.47 -4.44
CA ARG A 177 12.47 5.36 -4.00
C ARG A 177 11.58 4.65 -2.98
N PHE A 178 11.25 3.39 -3.25
CA PHE A 178 10.36 2.57 -2.45
C PHE A 178 11.10 1.30 -1.97
N PRO A 179 11.70 1.30 -0.76
CA PRO A 179 12.54 0.19 -0.29
C PRO A 179 11.84 -1.16 -0.18
N PHE A 180 10.50 -1.19 -0.16
CA PHE A 180 9.71 -2.42 -0.18
C PHE A 180 9.71 -3.11 -1.55
N ILE A 181 10.03 -2.39 -2.63
CA ILE A 181 10.19 -2.97 -3.97
C ILE A 181 11.56 -3.67 -4.02
N PRO A 182 11.67 -4.93 -4.47
CA PRO A 182 12.97 -5.61 -4.59
C PRO A 182 13.97 -4.85 -5.49
N GLU A 183 15.26 -4.88 -5.16
CA GLU A 183 16.31 -4.11 -5.88
C GLU A 183 16.37 -4.40 -7.39
N ASN A 184 15.97 -5.60 -7.80
CA ASN A 184 15.96 -6.06 -9.18
C ASN A 184 14.59 -5.95 -9.86
N GLU A 185 13.66 -5.19 -9.28
CA GLU A 185 12.31 -5.02 -9.82
C GLU A 185 11.97 -3.55 -10.08
N LEU A 186 11.15 -3.35 -11.11
CA LEU A 186 10.49 -2.09 -11.45
C LEU A 186 8.99 -2.36 -11.49
N TRP A 187 8.22 -1.57 -10.77
CA TRP A 187 6.77 -1.76 -10.64
C TRP A 187 6.04 -0.63 -11.36
N ILE A 188 5.02 -0.98 -12.12
CA ILE A 188 4.13 -0.06 -12.84
C ILE A 188 2.70 -0.44 -12.46
N GLU A 189 1.88 0.51 -12.06
CA GLU A 189 0.47 0.27 -11.80
C GLU A 189 -0.27 -0.19 -13.07
N GLU A 190 -1.39 -0.91 -12.91
CA GLU A 190 -2.24 -1.24 -14.04
C GLU A 190 -2.90 0.02 -14.64
N GLU A 191 -2.30 0.52 -15.72
CA GLU A 191 -2.84 1.65 -16.49
C GLU A 191 -3.97 1.22 -17.44
N LYS A 192 -4.97 2.09 -17.59
CA LYS A 192 -6.04 1.92 -18.58
C LYS A 192 -5.49 2.11 -19.99
N ASP A 193 -4.64 3.13 -20.21
CA ASP A 193 -3.93 3.33 -21.48
C ASP A 193 -2.54 2.70 -21.45
N LYS A 194 -2.46 1.45 -21.94
CA LYS A 194 -1.20 0.70 -22.06
C LYS A 194 -0.14 1.37 -22.95
N SER A 195 -0.50 2.41 -23.71
CA SER A 195 0.47 3.19 -24.49
C SER A 195 1.39 4.06 -23.64
N GLU A 196 1.09 4.23 -22.34
CA GLU A 196 1.97 4.96 -21.41
C GLU A 196 3.12 4.13 -20.84
N ILE A 197 2.93 2.81 -20.75
CA ILE A 197 3.90 1.88 -20.17
C ILE A 197 5.34 2.10 -20.70
N PRO A 198 5.59 2.31 -22.02
CA PRO A 198 6.95 2.56 -22.50
C PRO A 198 7.61 3.81 -21.91
N TYR A 199 6.85 4.87 -21.61
CA TYR A 199 7.36 6.09 -21.00
C TYR A 199 7.79 5.85 -19.56
N PHE A 200 6.96 5.14 -18.78
CA PHE A 200 7.27 4.77 -17.41
C PHE A 200 8.46 3.82 -17.31
N ILE A 201 8.57 2.86 -18.24
CA ILE A 201 9.74 1.98 -18.32
C ILE A 201 11.02 2.79 -18.57
N GLU A 202 11.03 3.72 -19.52
CA GLU A 202 12.20 4.55 -19.80
C GLU A 202 12.59 5.41 -18.59
N HIS A 203 11.61 6.02 -17.93
CA HIS A 203 11.79 6.79 -16.70
C HIS A 203 12.49 5.93 -15.62
N LEU A 204 11.86 4.81 -15.26
CA LEU A 204 12.34 3.88 -14.22
C LEU A 204 13.74 3.35 -14.51
N LEU A 205 14.04 2.99 -15.77
CA LEU A 205 15.36 2.49 -16.16
C LEU A 205 16.45 3.55 -15.99
N VAL A 206 16.16 4.81 -16.34
CA VAL A 206 17.10 5.92 -16.19
C VAL A 206 17.31 6.25 -14.71
N GLU A 207 16.22 6.39 -13.96
CA GLU A 207 16.23 6.70 -12.53
C GLU A 207 17.00 5.62 -11.75
N HIS A 208 16.60 4.34 -11.88
CA HIS A 208 17.22 3.21 -11.18
C HIS A 208 18.72 3.13 -11.45
N ARG A 209 19.13 3.22 -12.73
CA ARG A 209 20.54 3.17 -13.13
C ARG A 209 21.37 4.29 -12.50
N LEU A 210 20.79 5.49 -12.35
CA LEU A 210 21.47 6.63 -11.76
C LEU A 210 21.56 6.51 -10.24
N MET A 211 20.46 6.15 -9.59
CA MET A 211 20.41 5.98 -8.12
C MET A 211 21.28 4.80 -7.67
N LYS A 212 21.32 3.70 -8.43
CA LYS A 212 22.24 2.58 -8.19
C LYS A 212 23.72 2.98 -8.22
N LYS A 213 24.07 4.05 -8.94
CA LYS A 213 25.43 4.61 -8.98
C LYS A 213 25.69 5.64 -7.88
N GLY A 214 24.73 5.87 -6.98
CA GLY A 214 24.81 6.87 -5.93
C GLY A 214 24.48 8.29 -6.39
N THR A 215 23.81 8.46 -7.55
CA THR A 215 23.30 9.78 -7.94
C THR A 215 22.18 10.18 -6.96
N PRO A 216 22.21 11.41 -6.41
CA PRO A 216 21.11 11.93 -5.59
C PRO A 216 19.76 11.87 -6.33
N TYR A 217 18.68 11.67 -5.57
CA TYR A 217 17.34 11.47 -6.10
C TYR A 217 16.86 12.62 -7.00
N ASP A 218 16.99 13.86 -6.53
CA ASP A 218 16.66 15.09 -7.26
C ASP A 218 17.33 15.16 -8.66
N GLN A 219 18.61 14.77 -8.75
CA GLN A 219 19.32 14.75 -10.02
C GLN A 219 18.97 13.54 -10.90
N ALA A 220 18.53 12.44 -10.28
CA ALA A 220 18.11 11.23 -11.00
C ALA A 220 16.75 11.44 -11.66
N ILE A 221 15.78 11.99 -10.93
CA ILE A 221 14.43 12.30 -11.43
C ILE A 221 14.50 13.34 -12.56
N ASP A 222 15.24 14.44 -12.40
CA ASP A 222 15.47 15.44 -13.46
C ASP A 222 15.98 14.83 -14.78
N LYS A 223 16.76 13.75 -14.71
CA LYS A 223 17.30 13.05 -15.88
C LYS A 223 16.32 12.04 -16.44
N ALA A 224 15.58 11.34 -15.60
CA ALA A 224 14.53 10.41 -15.99
C ALA A 224 13.40 11.16 -16.70
N ASP A 225 12.93 12.27 -16.13
CA ASP A 225 11.98 13.19 -16.73
C ASP A 225 12.37 13.65 -18.13
N ARG A 226 13.65 14.01 -18.32
CA ARG A 226 14.16 14.43 -19.62
C ARG A 226 14.13 13.28 -20.61
N ALA A 227 14.46 12.07 -20.19
CA ALA A 227 14.39 10.89 -21.05
C ALA A 227 12.94 10.60 -21.45
N GLU A 228 12.02 10.64 -20.49
CA GLU A 228 10.58 10.45 -20.73
C GLU A 228 10.02 11.52 -21.66
N ARG A 229 10.23 12.81 -21.38
CA ARG A 229 9.78 13.93 -22.23
C ARG A 229 10.32 13.81 -23.65
N ASN A 230 11.58 13.37 -23.82
CA ASN A 230 12.15 13.13 -25.14
C ASN A 230 11.44 11.98 -25.86
N LEU A 231 11.12 10.89 -25.16
CA LEU A 231 10.40 9.76 -25.73
C LEU A 231 8.95 10.16 -26.10
N ARG A 232 8.24 10.90 -25.23
CA ARG A 232 6.90 11.44 -25.52
C ARG A 232 6.90 12.35 -26.75
N ARG A 233 7.92 13.22 -26.91
CA ARG A 233 8.06 14.08 -28.10
C ARG A 233 8.23 13.28 -29.40
N GLN A 234 8.93 12.15 -29.36
CA GLN A 234 9.10 11.29 -30.55
C GLN A 234 7.78 10.68 -31.06
N SER A 235 6.74 10.62 -30.22
CA SER A 235 5.40 10.21 -30.66
C SER A 235 4.74 11.21 -31.63
N GLY A 236 5.22 12.46 -31.65
CA GLY A 236 4.64 13.56 -32.43
C GLY A 236 3.27 14.04 -31.92
N TYR A 237 2.79 13.56 -30.77
CA TYR A 237 1.48 13.97 -30.22
C TYR A 237 1.45 15.45 -29.86
N LEU A 238 2.44 15.93 -29.09
CA LEU A 238 2.57 17.33 -28.70
C LEU A 238 2.63 18.29 -29.89
N GLU A 239 3.39 17.92 -30.94
CA GLU A 239 3.48 18.73 -32.16
C GLU A 239 2.13 18.87 -32.87
N LYS A 240 1.33 17.80 -32.91
CA LYS A 240 -0.02 17.84 -33.50
C LYS A 240 -0.95 18.73 -32.69
N MET A 241 -0.92 18.62 -31.37
CA MET A 241 -1.85 19.32 -30.46
C MET A 241 -1.55 20.81 -30.37
N THR A 242 -0.28 21.21 -30.40
CA THR A 242 0.14 22.62 -30.37
C THR A 242 0.15 23.28 -31.75
N ARG A 243 -0.36 22.59 -32.79
CA ARG A 243 -0.26 23.01 -34.20
C ARG A 243 1.18 23.42 -34.56
N HIS A 244 2.12 22.53 -34.27
CA HIS A 244 3.56 22.74 -34.40
C HIS A 244 4.07 23.97 -33.64
N GLY A 245 3.62 24.14 -32.39
CA GLY A 245 4.03 25.23 -31.51
C GLY A 245 3.41 26.61 -31.81
N THR A 246 2.38 26.66 -32.67
CA THR A 246 1.69 27.92 -32.98
C THR A 246 0.61 28.29 -31.96
N GLN A 247 0.20 27.34 -31.12
CA GLN A 247 -0.76 27.55 -30.04
C GLN A 247 -0.30 26.84 -28.76
N LEU A 248 -0.55 27.47 -27.62
CA LEU A 248 -0.44 26.80 -26.33
C LEU A 248 -1.52 25.72 -26.23
N PRO A 249 -1.25 24.61 -25.51
CA PRO A 249 -2.28 23.63 -25.23
C PRO A 249 -3.44 24.27 -24.48
N ASP A 250 -4.66 23.96 -24.90
CA ASP A 250 -5.89 24.44 -24.28
C ASP A 250 -6.31 23.45 -23.19
N GLN A 251 -6.43 23.94 -21.95
CA GLN A 251 -6.78 23.13 -20.78
C GLN A 251 -8.09 22.37 -20.97
N SER A 252 -9.06 22.94 -21.69
CA SER A 252 -10.36 22.29 -21.91
C SER A 252 -10.27 21.00 -22.74
N GLN A 253 -9.13 20.75 -23.40
CA GLN A 253 -8.91 19.54 -24.20
C GLN A 253 -8.65 18.30 -23.35
N VAL A 254 -8.30 18.47 -22.06
CA VAL A 254 -8.07 17.34 -21.16
C VAL A 254 -9.32 16.98 -20.35
N HIS A 255 -10.33 17.85 -20.28
CA HIS A 255 -11.57 17.57 -19.58
C HIS A 255 -12.36 16.45 -20.28
N GLU A 256 -12.57 15.32 -19.58
CA GLU A 256 -13.44 14.26 -20.09
C GLU A 256 -14.88 14.44 -19.62
N SER A 257 -15.08 14.68 -18.33
CA SER A 257 -16.41 14.86 -17.75
C SER A 257 -16.38 15.67 -16.46
N LEU A 258 -17.37 16.55 -16.29
CA LEU A 258 -17.58 17.25 -15.02
C LEU A 258 -18.16 16.26 -14.03
N TRP A 259 -17.43 15.96 -12.96
CA TRP A 259 -17.93 15.08 -11.91
C TRP A 259 -18.92 15.82 -11.02
N LYS A 260 -18.53 16.98 -10.50
CA LYS A 260 -19.42 17.83 -9.69
C LYS A 260 -18.97 19.28 -9.71
N LYS A 261 -19.92 20.20 -9.62
CA LYS A 261 -19.67 21.60 -9.25
C LYS A 261 -20.13 21.82 -7.82
N LEU A 262 -19.20 22.21 -6.95
CA LEU A 262 -19.44 22.43 -5.53
C LEU A 262 -20.13 23.77 -5.28
N GLU A 263 -20.79 23.92 -4.13
CA GLU A 263 -21.52 25.15 -3.77
C GLU A 263 -20.60 26.38 -3.67
N ASN A 264 -19.34 26.16 -3.28
CA ASN A 264 -18.31 27.21 -3.23
C ASN A 264 -17.78 27.62 -4.62
N GLY A 265 -18.28 26.99 -5.69
CA GLY A 265 -17.95 27.28 -7.08
C GLY A 265 -16.79 26.48 -7.66
N VAL A 266 -16.15 25.60 -6.88
CA VAL A 266 -15.09 24.69 -7.37
C VAL A 266 -15.70 23.63 -8.30
N SER A 267 -15.05 23.37 -9.42
CA SER A 267 -15.43 22.32 -10.38
C SER A 267 -14.47 21.14 -10.27
N VAL A 268 -15.01 19.95 -10.01
CA VAL A 268 -14.26 18.70 -9.97
C VAL A 268 -14.44 17.99 -11.31
N TRP A 269 -13.34 17.80 -12.03
CA TRP A 269 -13.30 17.20 -13.36
C TRP A 269 -12.62 15.84 -13.33
N ILE A 270 -13.17 14.88 -14.06
CA ILE A 270 -12.38 13.74 -14.54
C ILE A 270 -11.65 14.19 -15.81
N VAL A 271 -10.33 14.02 -15.84
CA VAL A 271 -9.47 14.45 -16.95
C VAL A 271 -8.71 13.28 -17.55
N ASP A 272 -8.32 13.41 -18.81
CA ASP A 272 -7.44 12.47 -19.50
C ASP A 272 -6.00 12.69 -19.01
N GLY A 273 -5.57 11.91 -18.00
CA GLY A 273 -4.29 12.11 -17.33
C GLY A 273 -3.09 11.96 -18.27
N LYS A 274 -3.18 11.02 -19.21
CA LYS A 274 -2.18 10.89 -20.28
C LYS A 274 -2.03 12.17 -21.08
N LYS A 275 -3.13 12.81 -21.48
CA LYS A 275 -3.05 14.11 -22.17
C LYS A 275 -2.47 15.20 -21.28
N VAL A 276 -2.77 15.19 -19.98
CA VAL A 276 -2.14 16.13 -19.04
C VAL A 276 -0.62 15.94 -19.04
N ARG A 277 -0.14 14.70 -18.94
CA ARG A 277 1.28 14.34 -19.01
C ARG A 277 1.95 14.68 -20.33
N ASP A 278 1.24 14.51 -21.43
CA ASP A 278 1.75 14.82 -22.76
C ASP A 278 1.83 16.34 -23.05
N LEU A 279 0.93 17.14 -22.48
CA LEU A 279 0.75 18.55 -22.83
C LEU A 279 1.32 19.53 -21.80
N PHE A 280 1.23 19.19 -20.51
CA PHE A 280 1.49 20.11 -19.42
C PHE A 280 2.61 19.61 -18.52
N ASP A 281 2.39 18.49 -17.82
CA ASP A 281 3.31 18.01 -16.80
C ASP A 281 3.31 16.49 -16.67
N ILE A 282 4.46 15.87 -16.92
CA ILE A 282 4.66 14.42 -16.84
C ILE A 282 4.50 13.89 -15.41
N ASP A 283 4.64 14.75 -14.40
CA ASP A 283 4.52 14.40 -12.99
C ASP A 283 3.08 14.45 -12.48
N PHE A 284 2.11 14.80 -13.34
CA PHE A 284 0.69 14.70 -13.00
C PHE A 284 0.31 13.23 -12.80
N THR A 285 0.08 12.86 -11.54
CA THR A 285 -0.26 11.51 -11.09
C THR A 285 -1.50 11.59 -10.20
N GLU A 286 -2.48 10.73 -10.47
CA GLU A 286 -3.76 10.60 -9.74
C GLU A 286 -4.70 11.83 -9.74
N GLY A 287 -4.23 13.01 -9.33
CA GLY A 287 -5.02 14.22 -9.20
C GLY A 287 -4.18 15.51 -9.10
N GLY A 288 -4.87 16.64 -9.06
CA GLY A 288 -4.24 17.94 -8.88
C GLY A 288 -5.21 19.11 -8.87
N HIS A 289 -4.75 20.27 -8.42
CA HIS A 289 -5.59 21.47 -8.34
C HIS A 289 -4.84 22.78 -8.62
N ASP A 290 -5.62 23.86 -8.80
CA ASP A 290 -5.18 25.22 -9.16
C ASP A 290 -4.11 25.85 -8.26
N HIS A 291 -4.05 25.48 -6.98
CA HIS A 291 -2.99 25.97 -6.07
C HIS A 291 -1.63 25.27 -6.22
N VAL A 292 -1.56 24.11 -6.87
CA VAL A 292 -0.31 23.35 -7.09
C VAL A 292 0.16 23.51 -8.52
N TYR A 293 -0.76 23.38 -9.47
CA TYR A 293 -0.45 23.38 -10.89
C TYR A 293 -0.92 24.65 -11.58
N GLU A 294 0.01 25.40 -12.16
CA GLU A 294 -0.31 26.65 -12.89
C GLU A 294 -1.18 26.44 -14.13
N PHE A 295 -1.17 25.22 -14.68
CA PHE A 295 -1.97 24.86 -15.84
C PHE A 295 -3.40 24.45 -15.46
N VAL A 296 -3.70 24.21 -14.18
CA VAL A 296 -5.06 23.92 -13.73
C VAL A 296 -5.81 25.24 -13.53
N PRO A 297 -6.96 25.47 -14.21
CA PRO A 297 -7.70 26.72 -14.08
C PRO A 297 -8.16 26.99 -12.64
N GLU A 298 -8.22 28.27 -12.27
CA GLU A 298 -8.73 28.69 -10.96
C GLU A 298 -10.08 28.02 -10.64
N LYS A 299 -10.21 27.52 -9.41
CA LYS A 299 -11.38 26.79 -8.90
C LYS A 299 -11.65 25.48 -9.62
N GLU A 300 -10.61 24.80 -10.10
CA GLU A 300 -10.71 23.42 -10.57
C GLU A 300 -9.88 22.45 -9.73
N VAL A 301 -10.43 21.24 -9.60
CA VAL A 301 -9.75 20.04 -9.10
C VAL A 301 -9.88 18.98 -10.18
N TRP A 302 -8.78 18.37 -10.57
CA TRP A 302 -8.71 17.38 -11.62
C TRP A 302 -8.39 16.02 -11.01
N ILE A 303 -9.10 14.98 -11.46
CA ILE A 303 -8.85 13.58 -11.11
C ILE A 303 -8.54 12.84 -12.39
N ASP A 304 -7.40 12.14 -12.42
CA ASP A 304 -6.97 11.31 -13.54
C ASP A 304 -8.01 10.22 -13.83
N ASN A 305 -8.37 10.04 -15.10
CA ASN A 305 -9.33 9.05 -15.55
C ASN A 305 -8.83 7.60 -15.38
N ASP A 306 -7.53 7.42 -15.17
CA ASP A 306 -6.91 6.11 -14.94
C ASP A 306 -7.00 5.67 -13.46
N VAL A 307 -7.34 6.58 -12.54
CA VAL A 307 -7.65 6.21 -11.14
C VAL A 307 -8.91 5.33 -11.10
N PRO A 308 -8.84 4.12 -10.49
CA PRO A 308 -9.97 3.22 -10.33
C PRO A 308 -11.13 3.91 -9.60
N GLN A 309 -12.37 3.61 -10.02
CA GLN A 309 -13.56 4.32 -9.52
C GLN A 309 -13.69 4.27 -7.99
N GLU A 310 -13.34 3.14 -7.40
CA GLU A 310 -13.29 2.89 -5.96
C GLU A 310 -12.24 3.72 -5.21
N GLU A 311 -11.20 4.18 -5.91
CA GLU A 311 -10.12 4.98 -5.30
C GLU A 311 -10.33 6.49 -5.46
N ARG A 312 -11.11 6.92 -6.45
CA ARG A 312 -11.30 8.34 -6.76
C ARG A 312 -11.79 9.17 -5.58
N MET A 313 -12.53 8.58 -4.64
CA MET A 313 -13.00 9.30 -3.44
C MET A 313 -11.87 9.61 -2.46
N PHE A 314 -10.84 8.76 -2.39
CA PHE A 314 -9.67 9.00 -1.54
C PHE A 314 -8.78 10.08 -2.16
N VAL A 315 -8.48 9.95 -3.46
CA VAL A 315 -7.74 10.98 -4.21
C VAL A 315 -8.47 12.32 -4.14
N LEU A 316 -9.80 12.34 -4.35
CA LEU A 316 -10.59 13.55 -4.23
C LEU A 316 -10.54 14.17 -2.82
N LEU A 317 -10.56 13.33 -1.77
CA LEU A 317 -10.45 13.82 -0.40
C LEU A 317 -9.09 14.48 -0.17
N HIS A 318 -8.02 13.85 -0.65
CA HIS A 318 -6.67 14.39 -0.62
C HIS A 318 -6.61 15.76 -1.31
N GLU A 319 -7.04 15.81 -2.58
CA GLU A 319 -7.00 17.02 -3.40
C GLU A 319 -7.84 18.17 -2.81
N LEU A 320 -9.07 17.89 -2.36
CA LEU A 320 -9.92 18.94 -1.77
C LEU A 320 -9.35 19.44 -0.44
N HIS A 321 -8.88 18.54 0.42
CA HIS A 321 -8.30 18.91 1.70
C HIS A 321 -7.03 19.74 1.51
N GLU A 322 -6.14 19.29 0.61
CA GLU A 322 -4.88 19.98 0.30
C GLU A 322 -5.16 21.39 -0.23
N ARG A 323 -6.07 21.48 -1.21
CA ARG A 323 -6.50 22.74 -1.81
C ARG A 323 -7.07 23.70 -0.77
N ASN A 324 -7.98 23.23 0.08
CA ASN A 324 -8.60 24.06 1.10
C ASN A 324 -7.56 24.60 2.10
N ARG A 325 -6.62 23.76 2.54
CA ARG A 325 -5.53 24.17 3.45
C ARG A 325 -4.59 25.18 2.80
N MET A 326 -4.22 24.99 1.53
CA MET A 326 -3.42 25.96 0.78
C MET A 326 -4.17 27.28 0.58
N GLY A 327 -5.49 27.23 0.34
CA GLY A 327 -6.36 28.41 0.29
C GLY A 327 -6.39 29.18 1.61
N ASP A 328 -6.25 28.49 2.74
CA ASP A 328 -6.08 29.06 4.08
C ASP A 328 -4.65 29.57 4.36
N GLY A 329 -3.76 29.49 3.37
CA GLY A 329 -2.38 29.99 3.45
C GLY A 329 -1.36 29.00 3.98
N TRP A 330 -1.69 27.70 4.05
CA TRP A 330 -0.69 26.69 4.40
C TRP A 330 0.33 26.50 3.27
N PRO A 331 1.61 26.28 3.59
CA PRO A 331 2.57 25.88 2.58
C PRO A 331 2.24 24.47 2.07
N TYR A 332 2.48 24.23 0.78
CA TYR A 332 2.27 22.96 0.10
C TYR A 332 2.74 21.75 0.93
N SER A 333 4.00 21.74 1.37
CA SER A 333 4.57 20.61 2.12
C SER A 333 3.82 20.25 3.40
N LYS A 334 3.16 21.22 4.03
CA LYS A 334 2.33 20.98 5.23
C LYS A 334 0.94 20.49 4.86
N ALA A 335 0.31 21.11 3.85
CA ALA A 335 -1.01 20.73 3.38
C ALA A 335 -0.99 19.29 2.84
N HIS A 336 -0.04 19.00 1.95
CA HIS A 336 0.17 17.68 1.36
C HIS A 336 0.37 16.59 2.43
N ALA A 337 1.28 16.81 3.38
CA ALA A 337 1.53 15.83 4.45
C ALA A 337 0.32 15.60 5.38
N GLU A 338 -0.55 16.59 5.56
CA GLU A 338 -1.81 16.39 6.29
C GLU A 338 -2.82 15.59 5.45
N SER A 339 -2.94 15.92 4.16
CA SER A 339 -3.82 15.24 3.22
C SER A 339 -3.45 13.76 3.05
N SER A 340 -2.18 13.40 2.86
CA SER A 340 -1.75 12.00 2.75
C SER A 340 -2.14 11.19 3.99
N LYS A 341 -1.95 11.77 5.17
CA LYS A 341 -2.33 11.13 6.44
C LYS A 341 -3.84 10.94 6.55
N LEU A 342 -4.61 11.94 6.11
CA LEU A 342 -6.07 11.88 6.11
C LEU A 342 -6.56 10.81 5.14
N GLU A 343 -6.01 10.78 3.93
CA GLU A 343 -6.30 9.77 2.92
C GLU A 343 -6.04 8.35 3.45
N TYR A 344 -4.84 8.11 3.99
CA TYR A 344 -4.46 6.83 4.57
C TYR A 344 -5.42 6.38 5.67
N GLN A 345 -5.85 7.30 6.54
CA GLN A 345 -6.83 7.01 7.57
C GLN A 345 -8.15 6.50 6.97
N TYR A 346 -8.68 7.18 5.94
CA TYR A 346 -9.98 6.82 5.35
C TYR A 346 -9.93 5.63 4.39
N ARG A 347 -8.77 5.31 3.81
CA ARG A 347 -8.56 4.01 3.14
C ARG A 347 -8.85 2.82 4.07
N HIS A 348 -8.69 3.01 5.38
CA HIS A 348 -8.99 2.01 6.41
C HIS A 348 -10.37 2.18 7.08
N GLN A 349 -11.12 3.23 6.70
CA GLN A 349 -12.43 3.60 7.25
C GLN A 349 -13.37 4.00 6.10
N VAL A 350 -13.50 3.12 5.10
CA VAL A 350 -14.18 3.40 3.82
C VAL A 350 -15.60 3.94 4.01
N ASP A 351 -16.34 3.43 5.00
CA ASP A 351 -17.71 3.87 5.28
C ASP A 351 -17.81 5.34 5.76
N GLU A 352 -16.71 5.94 6.20
CA GLU A 352 -16.65 7.31 6.74
C GLU A 352 -16.07 8.34 5.76
N VAL A 353 -15.61 7.92 4.56
CA VAL A 353 -14.99 8.83 3.59
C VAL A 353 -15.96 9.92 3.09
N HIS A 354 -17.24 9.60 2.99
CA HIS A 354 -18.27 10.56 2.58
C HIS A 354 -18.44 11.70 3.58
N ASP A 355 -18.41 11.40 4.88
CA ASP A 355 -18.48 12.41 5.95
C ASP A 355 -17.22 13.29 5.97
N ALA A 356 -16.06 12.73 5.59
CA ALA A 356 -14.82 13.47 5.43
C ALA A 356 -14.91 14.44 4.23
N LEU A 357 -15.36 13.94 3.09
CA LEU A 357 -15.57 14.73 1.88
C LEU A 357 -16.61 15.85 2.09
N GLU A 358 -17.67 15.61 2.85
CA GLU A 358 -18.68 16.63 3.17
C GLU A 358 -18.04 17.83 3.89
N LYS A 359 -17.09 17.59 4.81
CA LYS A 359 -16.34 18.65 5.50
C LYS A 359 -15.47 19.49 4.56
N GLU A 360 -15.05 18.90 3.44
CA GLU A 360 -14.28 19.58 2.40
C GLU A 360 -15.17 20.22 1.31
N GLY A 361 -16.50 20.25 1.52
CA GLY A 361 -17.46 20.92 0.65
C GLY A 361 -18.03 20.05 -0.47
N TRP A 362 -17.86 18.72 -0.39
CA TRP A 362 -18.42 17.77 -1.36
C TRP A 362 -19.94 17.56 -1.24
N ALA A 363 -20.61 18.11 -0.22
CA ALA A 363 -22.05 17.94 0.07
C ALA A 363 -22.95 18.03 -1.17
#